data_AF-A0AAA9ZY65-F1
#
_entry.id   AF-A0AAA9ZY65-F1
#
_cell.length_a   1.000
_cell.length_b   1.000
_cell.length_c   1.000
_cell.angle_alpha   90.00
_cell.angle_beta   90.00
_cell.angle_gamma   90.00
#
_symmetry.space_group_name_H-M   'P 1'
#
loop_
_entity.id
_entity.type
_entity.pdbx_description
1 polymer ?
#
loop_
_entity_poly.entity_id
_entity_poly.type
_entity_poly.pdbx_seq_one_letter_code
_entity_poly.pdbx_strand_id
1 'polypeptide(L)'
;MEQISGPPARTGTCYQTPRSHPWRPTMGYEAVQVTPLHEQPITNALVASSYSPSAMCSDPVTFPNLVTGFERNPQHAARAALYTRYTPNEWTTSNVTTYAEADKNRNYAEKVRSEAVRLMRETDEKTSQGQRDAARRLGERITDITFWRNELTTELEKLIAESAQLTDTKRNVQKALQDLEPPLHIAQE
;
A
#
# COMPACT_ATOMS: atom_id res chain seq x y z
N MET A 1 31.51 40.12 -26.14
CA MET A 1 30.13 39.84 -25.71
C MET A 1 30.11 38.44 -25.15
N GLU A 2 30.08 38.32 -23.84
CA GLU A 2 29.99 37.03 -23.13
C GLU A 2 28.62 36.39 -23.37
N GLN A 3 28.60 35.09 -23.69
CA GLN A 3 27.37 34.31 -23.74
C GLN A 3 27.10 33.74 -22.35
N ILE A 4 26.01 34.20 -21.74
CA ILE A 4 25.52 33.71 -20.45
C ILE A 4 24.80 32.37 -20.70
N SER A 5 25.38 31.27 -20.25
CA SER A 5 24.76 29.94 -20.28
C SER A 5 23.59 29.89 -19.29
N GLY A 6 22.37 29.69 -19.78
CA GLY A 6 21.20 29.38 -18.94
C GLY A 6 21.29 28.00 -18.28
N PRO A 7 20.50 27.73 -17.22
CA PRO A 7 20.54 26.46 -16.50
C PRO A 7 19.99 25.30 -17.37
N PRO A 8 20.49 24.07 -17.19
CA PRO A 8 20.12 22.94 -18.03
C PRO A 8 18.64 22.57 -17.87
N ALA A 9 18.02 22.19 -18.99
CA ALA A 9 16.66 21.66 -19.02
C ALA A 9 16.55 20.42 -18.11
N ARG A 10 15.62 20.45 -17.15
CA ARG A 10 15.29 19.28 -16.33
C ARG A 10 14.64 18.21 -17.20
N THR A 11 15.44 17.30 -17.75
CA THR A 11 14.98 16.00 -18.25
C THR A 11 14.51 15.15 -17.08
N GLY A 12 13.24 15.30 -16.72
CA GLY A 12 12.54 14.39 -15.81
C GLY A 12 11.83 13.31 -16.61
N THR A 13 12.54 12.26 -17.02
CA THR A 13 11.91 11.00 -17.41
C THR A 13 11.45 10.28 -16.14
N CYS A 14 10.26 10.60 -15.63
CA CYS A 14 9.66 9.90 -14.50
C CYS A 14 8.43 9.08 -14.95
N TYR A 15 8.63 7.76 -15.00
CA TYR A 15 7.62 6.69 -14.95
C TYR A 15 6.40 6.83 -15.87
N GLN A 16 6.55 6.44 -17.14
CA GLN A 16 5.40 5.93 -17.90
C GLN A 16 5.04 4.55 -17.35
N THR A 17 4.05 4.46 -16.47
CA THR A 17 3.35 3.21 -16.22
C THR A 17 2.33 2.98 -17.34
N PRO A 18 2.40 1.87 -18.10
CA PRO A 18 1.54 1.64 -19.27
C PRO A 18 0.10 1.24 -18.91
N ARG A 19 -0.32 1.35 -17.64
CA ARG A 19 -1.66 0.98 -17.19
C ARG A 19 -2.36 2.16 -16.53
N SER A 20 -3.46 2.59 -17.17
CA SER A 20 -4.42 3.54 -16.62
C SER A 20 -5.09 2.93 -15.38
N HIS A 21 -4.85 3.51 -14.21
CA HIS A 21 -5.67 3.18 -13.03
C HIS A 21 -6.96 4.02 -13.06
N PRO A 22 -8.13 3.46 -12.70
CA PRO A 22 -9.42 4.12 -12.88
C PRO A 22 -9.60 5.45 -12.12
N TRP A 23 -8.76 5.69 -11.09
CA TRP A 23 -8.86 6.83 -10.18
C TRP A 23 -7.72 7.85 -10.34
N ARG A 24 -6.89 7.75 -11.39
CA ARG A 24 -5.85 8.73 -11.68
C ARG A 24 -6.11 9.37 -13.05
N PRO A 25 -6.47 10.66 -13.11
CA PRO A 25 -6.56 11.38 -14.38
C PRO A 25 -5.19 11.39 -15.08
N THR A 26 -5.13 10.86 -16.30
CA THR A 26 -3.96 10.99 -17.15
C THR A 26 -3.83 12.46 -17.53
N MET A 27 -2.74 13.11 -17.14
CA MET A 27 -2.42 14.47 -17.60
C MET A 27 -2.00 14.41 -19.08
N GLY A 28 -2.97 14.18 -19.96
CA GLY A 28 -2.85 14.24 -21.39
C GLY A 28 -4.01 15.08 -21.92
N TYR A 29 -3.72 16.05 -22.77
CA TYR A 29 -4.75 16.79 -23.48
C TYR A 29 -5.36 15.85 -24.53
N GLU A 30 -6.39 15.10 -24.16
CA GLU A 30 -7.24 14.44 -25.14
C GLU A 30 -8.22 15.49 -25.66
N ALA A 31 -8.15 15.78 -26.95
CA ALA A 31 -9.11 16.66 -27.61
C ALA A 31 -10.47 15.95 -27.62
N VAL A 32 -11.28 16.20 -26.60
CA VAL A 32 -12.67 15.73 -26.55
C VAL A 32 -13.39 16.38 -27.74
N GLN A 33 -13.73 15.58 -28.74
CA GLN A 33 -14.63 16.03 -29.80
C GLN A 33 -15.96 16.40 -29.16
N VAL A 34 -16.27 17.69 -29.14
CA VAL A 34 -17.57 18.19 -28.70
C VAL A 34 -18.55 17.91 -29.83
N THR A 35 -19.30 16.81 -29.73
CA THR A 35 -20.43 16.55 -30.61
C THR A 35 -21.59 17.45 -30.16
N PRO A 36 -21.98 18.48 -30.94
CA PRO A 36 -23.14 19.28 -30.58
C PRO A 36 -24.38 18.39 -30.56
N LEU A 37 -25.05 18.32 -29.42
CA LEU A 37 -26.31 17.59 -29.30
C LEU A 37 -27.36 18.29 -30.17
N HIS A 38 -28.10 17.50 -30.95
CA HIS A 38 -29.20 17.98 -31.78
C HIS A 38 -30.22 18.73 -30.91
N GLU A 39 -30.61 19.94 -31.30
CA GLU A 39 -31.58 20.75 -30.54
C GLU A 39 -32.89 19.98 -30.40
N GLN A 40 -33.17 19.47 -29.20
CA GLN A 40 -34.44 18.84 -28.91
C GLN A 40 -35.43 19.91 -28.45
N PRO A 41 -36.66 19.92 -29.00
CA PRO A 41 -37.68 20.86 -28.56
C PRO A 41 -37.98 20.63 -27.07
N ILE A 42 -38.03 21.72 -26.30
CA ILE A 42 -38.38 21.70 -24.88
C ILE A 42 -39.85 21.29 -24.77
N THR A 43 -40.09 19.99 -24.67
CA THR A 43 -41.38 19.42 -24.31
C THR A 43 -41.21 18.70 -22.98
N ASN A 44 -42.21 18.82 -22.09
CA ASN A 44 -42.20 18.30 -20.72
C ASN A 44 -42.08 16.77 -20.61
N ALA A 45 -41.85 16.06 -21.71
CA ALA A 45 -41.78 14.60 -21.80
C ALA A 45 -40.37 14.02 -21.53
N LEU A 46 -39.36 14.86 -21.24
CA LEU A 46 -37.98 14.41 -21.04
C LEU A 46 -37.44 14.55 -19.61
N VAL A 47 -38.30 14.68 -18.60
CA VAL A 47 -37.84 14.60 -17.20
C VAL A 47 -37.96 13.16 -16.68
N ALA A 48 -37.38 12.21 -17.40
CA ALA A 48 -36.94 10.99 -16.75
C ALA A 48 -35.65 11.35 -15.99
N SER A 49 -35.70 11.26 -14.66
CA SER A 49 -34.52 11.43 -13.82
C SER A 49 -33.43 10.49 -14.33
N SER A 50 -32.36 11.12 -14.82
CA SER A 50 -31.02 10.62 -15.14
C SER A 50 -30.75 9.12 -14.89
N TYR A 51 -30.26 8.46 -15.95
CA TYR A 51 -29.47 7.23 -15.96
C TYR A 51 -29.15 6.62 -14.59
N SER A 52 -29.78 5.47 -14.29
CA SER A 52 -29.42 4.60 -13.17
C SER A 52 -28.48 3.50 -13.67
N PRO A 53 -27.21 3.44 -13.21
CA PRO A 53 -26.37 2.28 -13.45
C PRO A 53 -27.01 1.06 -12.75
N SER A 54 -27.11 -0.07 -13.47
CA SER A 54 -27.86 -1.29 -13.08
C SER A 54 -27.48 -1.95 -11.74
N ALA A 55 -26.56 -1.38 -10.95
CA ALA A 55 -26.05 -1.94 -9.70
C ALA A 55 -26.50 -1.20 -8.42
N MET A 56 -27.34 -0.15 -8.51
CA MET A 56 -27.89 0.51 -7.32
C MET A 56 -29.33 0.05 -7.06
N CYS A 57 -29.60 -0.43 -5.84
CA CYS A 57 -30.92 -0.89 -5.38
C CYS A 57 -31.73 0.26 -4.76
N SER A 58 -31.73 1.42 -5.41
CA SER A 58 -32.63 2.51 -5.05
C SER A 58 -33.39 2.92 -6.29
N ASP A 59 -34.69 2.64 -6.30
CA ASP A 59 -35.58 3.14 -7.35
C ASP A 59 -35.40 4.66 -7.45
N PRO A 60 -35.32 5.22 -8.67
CA PRO A 60 -35.20 6.66 -8.84
C PRO A 60 -36.37 7.34 -8.15
N VAL A 61 -36.07 8.24 -7.20
CA VAL A 61 -37.10 9.00 -6.48
C VAL A 61 -37.79 9.90 -7.51
N THR A 62 -38.93 9.45 -8.02
CA THR A 62 -39.70 10.18 -9.00
C THR A 62 -40.61 11.12 -8.24
N PHE A 63 -40.28 12.42 -8.27
CA PHE A 63 -41.15 13.41 -7.68
C PHE A 63 -42.49 13.40 -8.43
N PRO A 64 -43.63 13.25 -7.73
CA PRO A 64 -44.92 13.23 -8.38
C PRO A 64 -45.13 14.56 -9.09
N ASN A 65 -45.29 14.52 -10.42
CA ASN A 65 -45.57 15.69 -11.21
C ASN A 65 -47.00 16.15 -10.90
N LEU A 66 -47.15 17.14 -10.02
CA LEU A 66 -48.46 17.55 -9.51
C LEU A 66 -49.38 18.19 -10.57
N VAL A 67 -48.85 18.56 -11.73
CA VAL A 67 -49.59 19.26 -12.79
C VAL A 67 -49.93 18.34 -13.95
N THR A 68 -49.10 17.34 -14.26
CA THR A 68 -49.31 16.47 -15.44
C THR A 68 -49.24 14.97 -15.16
N GLY A 69 -48.90 14.55 -13.94
CA GLY A 69 -48.85 13.13 -13.53
C GLY A 69 -50.17 12.53 -13.07
N PHE A 70 -51.27 13.27 -13.19
CA PHE A 70 -52.59 12.83 -12.75
C PHE A 70 -53.48 12.50 -13.94
N GLU A 71 -53.51 11.23 -14.34
CA GLU A 71 -54.70 10.64 -15.00
C GLU A 71 -55.91 10.57 -14.06
N ARG A 72 -55.82 11.10 -12.83
CA ARG A 72 -56.88 11.17 -11.83
C ARG A 72 -57.37 12.61 -11.63
N ASN A 73 -58.69 12.75 -11.48
CA ASN A 73 -59.43 13.99 -11.20
C ASN A 73 -58.59 15.11 -10.51
N PRO A 74 -58.56 16.36 -11.04
CA PRO A 74 -57.84 17.51 -10.47
C PRO A 74 -58.03 17.74 -8.96
N GLN A 75 -59.18 17.34 -8.42
CA GLN A 75 -59.47 17.43 -6.98
C GLN A 75 -58.57 16.51 -6.13
N HIS A 76 -58.12 15.39 -6.70
CA HIS A 76 -57.23 14.42 -6.05
C HIS A 76 -55.79 14.95 -6.01
N ALA A 77 -55.36 15.59 -7.11
CA ALA A 77 -54.09 16.32 -7.18
C ALA A 77 -54.05 17.47 -6.16
N ALA A 78 -55.12 18.27 -6.10
CA ALA A 78 -55.24 19.34 -5.12
C ALA A 78 -55.23 18.81 -3.67
N ARG A 79 -55.92 17.69 -3.38
CA ARG A 79 -55.87 17.05 -2.05
C ARG A 79 -54.47 16.53 -1.70
N ALA A 80 -53.81 15.82 -2.60
CA ALA A 80 -52.44 15.36 -2.40
C ALA A 80 -51.46 16.53 -2.21
N ALA A 81 -51.67 17.63 -2.95
CA ALA A 81 -50.93 18.88 -2.78
C ALA A 81 -51.17 19.57 -1.43
N LEU A 82 -52.28 19.29 -0.72
CA LEU A 82 -52.52 19.79 0.63
C LEU A 82 -51.79 18.96 1.68
N TYR A 83 -51.67 17.65 1.49
CA TYR A 83 -50.93 16.74 2.39
C TYR A 83 -49.40 16.78 2.21
N THR A 84 -48.91 17.39 1.14
CA THR A 84 -47.47 17.59 0.86
C THR A 84 -46.98 19.00 1.22
N ARG A 85 -47.86 19.85 1.77
CA ARG A 85 -47.49 21.18 2.24
C ARG A 85 -46.92 21.08 3.65
N TYR A 86 -45.61 21.15 3.75
CA TYR A 86 -44.96 21.51 5.00
C TYR A 86 -45.49 22.86 5.47
N THR A 87 -45.94 22.91 6.72
CA THR A 87 -46.14 24.20 7.38
C THR A 87 -44.80 24.92 7.51
N PRO A 88 -44.77 26.27 7.54
CA PRO A 88 -43.51 27.00 7.76
C PRO A 88 -42.75 26.55 9.02
N ASN A 89 -43.48 26.10 10.05
CA ASN A 89 -42.90 25.57 11.28
C ASN A 89 -42.25 24.20 11.10
N GLU A 90 -42.89 23.27 10.39
CA GLU A 90 -42.30 21.96 10.06
C GLU A 90 -41.09 22.12 9.14
N TRP A 91 -41.14 23.01 8.16
CA TRP A 91 -40.00 23.35 7.31
C TRP A 91 -38.82 23.89 8.13
N THR A 92 -39.10 24.82 9.04
CA THR A 92 -38.07 25.40 9.94
C THR A 92 -37.46 24.33 10.84
N THR A 93 -38.30 23.49 11.45
CA THR A 93 -37.86 22.38 12.31
C THR A 93 -36.99 21.40 11.53
N SER A 94 -37.42 20.98 10.34
CA SER A 94 -36.67 20.09 9.47
C SER A 94 -35.31 20.68 9.09
N ASN A 95 -35.25 21.96 8.75
CA ASN A 95 -33.97 22.61 8.44
C ASN A 95 -33.04 22.62 9.65
N VAL A 96 -33.54 22.98 10.84
CA VAL A 96 -32.74 22.98 12.07
C VAL A 96 -32.20 21.58 12.37
N THR A 97 -33.02 20.53 12.24
CA THR A 97 -32.56 19.15 12.45
C THR A 97 -31.52 18.74 11.43
N THR A 98 -31.73 19.06 10.14
CA THR A 98 -30.76 18.75 9.08
C THR A 98 -29.43 19.49 9.28
N TYR A 99 -29.45 20.75 9.71
CA TYR A 99 -28.22 21.48 10.04
C TYR A 99 -27.47 20.84 11.23
N ALA A 100 -28.20 20.46 12.28
CA ALA A 100 -27.60 19.79 13.43
C ALA A 100 -27.00 18.42 13.06
N GLU A 101 -27.66 17.65 12.20
CA GLU A 101 -27.15 16.38 11.67
C GLU A 101 -25.92 16.58 10.78
N ALA A 102 -25.96 17.59 9.89
CA ALA A 102 -24.84 17.92 9.03
C ALA A 102 -23.59 18.32 9.84
N ASP A 103 -23.74 19.11 10.90
CA ASP A 103 -22.62 19.48 11.76
C ASP A 103 -22.08 18.27 12.55
N LYS A 104 -22.96 17.42 13.10
CA LYS A 104 -22.55 16.15 13.72
C LYS A 104 -21.76 15.28 12.75
N ASN A 105 -22.24 15.14 11.52
CA ASN A 105 -21.57 14.33 10.49
C ASN A 105 -20.21 14.93 10.11
N ARG A 106 -20.12 16.27 9.98
CA ARG A 106 -18.86 16.98 9.73
C ARG A 106 -17.84 16.71 10.84
N ASN A 107 -18.25 16.85 12.10
CA ASN A 107 -17.39 16.60 13.27
C ASN A 107 -16.95 15.12 13.34
N TYR A 108 -17.86 14.19 13.05
CA TYR A 108 -17.52 12.76 13.01
C TYR A 108 -16.53 12.43 11.90
N ALA A 109 -16.75 12.95 10.69
CA ALA A 109 -15.84 12.76 9.56
C ALA A 109 -14.45 13.34 9.84
N GLU A 110 -14.37 14.48 10.52
CA GLU A 110 -13.11 15.06 10.96
C GLU A 110 -12.38 14.18 11.97
N LYS A 111 -13.10 13.69 12.98
CA LYS A 111 -12.54 12.75 13.95
C LYS A 111 -12.03 11.47 13.28
N VAL A 112 -12.80 10.87 12.39
CA VAL A 112 -12.39 9.66 11.65
C VAL A 112 -11.13 9.90 10.82
N ARG A 113 -11.04 11.03 10.12
CA ARG A 113 -9.82 11.40 9.38
C ARG A 113 -8.61 11.55 10.30
N SER A 114 -8.78 12.20 11.44
CA SER A 114 -7.71 12.35 12.45
C SER A 114 -7.25 11.00 12.99
N GLU A 115 -8.20 10.13 13.37
CA GLU A 115 -7.89 8.78 13.86
C GLU A 115 -7.22 7.91 12.80
N ALA A 116 -7.65 7.99 11.54
CA ALA A 116 -7.01 7.26 10.44
C ALA A 116 -5.54 7.68 10.27
N VAL A 117 -5.25 8.99 10.29
CA VAL A 117 -3.88 9.50 10.20
C VAL A 117 -3.05 9.06 11.41
N ARG A 118 -3.61 9.11 12.62
CA ARG A 118 -2.95 8.62 13.84
C ARG A 118 -2.59 7.14 13.72
N LEU A 119 -3.56 6.31 13.33
CA LEU A 119 -3.35 4.87 13.17
C LEU A 119 -2.30 4.54 12.10
N MET A 120 -2.29 5.27 10.99
CA MET A 120 -1.26 5.11 9.96
C MET A 120 0.14 5.38 10.51
N ARG A 121 0.31 6.46 11.28
CA ARG A 121 1.60 6.80 11.91
C ARG A 121 2.03 5.78 12.95
N GLU A 122 1.13 5.35 13.82
CA GLU A 122 1.42 4.33 14.84
C GLU A 122 1.82 2.99 14.19
N THR A 123 1.14 2.62 13.10
CA THR A 123 1.47 1.41 12.35
C THR A 123 2.85 1.54 11.70
N ASP A 124 3.12 2.66 11.04
CA ASP A 124 4.42 2.92 10.39
C ASP A 124 5.58 2.92 11.40
N GLU A 125 5.40 3.56 12.56
CA GLU A 125 6.39 3.57 13.63
C GLU A 125 6.65 2.16 14.17
N LYS A 126 5.59 1.41 14.46
CA LYS A 126 5.69 0.03 14.97
C LYS A 126 6.37 -0.89 13.96
N THR A 127 6.01 -0.78 12.68
CA THR A 127 6.62 -1.56 11.61
C THR A 127 8.08 -1.18 11.43
N SER A 128 8.40 0.11 11.37
CA SER A 128 9.76 0.61 11.22
C SER A 128 10.66 0.23 12.39
N GLN A 129 10.14 0.27 13.62
CA GLN A 129 10.86 -0.21 14.80
C GLN A 129 11.10 -1.72 14.74
N GLY A 130 10.07 -2.50 14.43
CA GLY A 130 10.19 -3.95 14.29
C GLY A 130 11.20 -4.38 13.22
N GLN A 131 11.22 -3.69 12.07
CA GLN A 131 12.20 -3.93 11.01
C GLN A 131 13.62 -3.61 11.45
N ARG A 132 13.83 -2.47 12.14
CA ARG A 132 15.14 -2.10 12.68
C ARG A 132 15.65 -3.12 13.70
N ASP A 133 14.79 -3.56 14.61
CA ASP A 133 15.15 -4.55 15.64
C ASP A 133 15.46 -5.91 15.04
N ALA A 134 14.65 -6.35 14.07
CA ALA A 134 14.90 -7.61 13.34
C ALA A 134 16.21 -7.55 12.55
N ALA A 135 16.44 -6.47 11.80
CA ALA A 135 17.68 -6.27 11.04
C ALA A 135 18.91 -6.27 11.94
N ARG A 136 18.86 -5.58 13.09
CA ARG A 136 19.94 -5.59 14.09
C ARG A 136 20.23 -6.99 14.60
N ARG A 137 19.21 -7.73 15.04
CA ARG A 137 19.36 -9.10 15.56
C ARG A 137 19.91 -10.07 14.52
N LEU A 138 19.47 -9.93 13.26
CA LEU A 138 20.01 -10.72 12.16
C LEU A 138 21.48 -10.37 11.89
N GLY A 139 21.85 -9.08 11.92
CA GLY A 139 23.24 -8.64 11.79
C GLY A 139 24.15 -9.19 12.89
N GLU A 140 23.70 -9.15 14.14
CA GLU A 140 24.39 -9.75 15.29
C GLU A 140 24.59 -11.26 15.08
N ARG A 141 23.53 -11.98 14.71
CA ARG A 141 23.60 -13.42 14.47
C ARG A 141 24.52 -13.79 13.31
N ILE A 142 24.52 -13.00 12.23
CA ILE A 142 25.44 -13.19 11.10
C ILE A 142 26.89 -13.02 11.57
N THR A 143 27.14 -12.00 12.40
CA THR A 143 28.47 -11.72 12.95
C THR A 143 28.95 -12.89 13.80
N ASP A 144 28.10 -13.38 14.73
CA ASP A 144 28.43 -14.51 15.60
C ASP A 144 28.71 -15.79 14.81
N ILE A 145 27.83 -16.13 13.85
CA ILE A 145 28.01 -17.33 13.02
C ILE A 145 29.31 -17.23 12.21
N THR A 146 29.59 -16.05 11.65
CA THR A 146 30.81 -15.84 10.85
C THR A 146 32.05 -15.98 11.72
N PHE A 147 32.03 -15.42 12.92
CA PHE A 147 33.09 -15.56 13.91
C PHE A 147 33.36 -17.03 14.22
N TRP A 148 32.34 -17.78 14.64
CA TRP A 148 32.51 -19.19 15.02
C TRP A 148 32.93 -20.08 13.85
N ARG A 149 32.44 -19.80 12.64
CA ARG A 149 32.88 -20.50 11.42
C ARG A 149 34.38 -20.29 11.19
N ASN A 150 34.85 -19.05 11.29
CA ASN A 150 36.26 -18.73 11.10
C ASN A 150 37.13 -19.33 12.20
N GLU A 151 36.67 -19.32 13.45
CA GLU A 151 37.36 -19.95 14.58
C GLU A 151 37.50 -21.47 14.36
N LEU A 152 36.41 -22.15 14.00
CA LEU A 152 36.42 -23.58 13.71
C LEU A 152 37.37 -23.91 12.54
N THR A 153 37.35 -23.09 11.48
CA THR A 153 38.27 -23.27 10.34
C THR A 153 39.73 -23.14 10.78
N THR A 154 40.03 -22.16 11.61
CA THR A 154 41.37 -21.93 12.15
C THR A 154 41.83 -23.10 13.04
N GLU A 155 40.97 -23.58 13.93
CA GLU A 155 41.27 -24.74 14.77
C GLU A 155 41.44 -26.03 13.95
N LEU A 156 40.65 -26.22 12.90
CA LEU A 156 40.80 -27.35 11.98
C LEU A 156 42.16 -27.32 11.29
N GLU A 157 42.61 -26.17 10.80
CA GLU A 157 43.93 -26.03 10.18
C GLU A 157 45.07 -26.36 11.16
N LYS A 158 44.97 -25.92 12.42
CA LYS A 158 45.92 -26.27 13.48
C LYS A 158 45.98 -27.78 13.71
N LEU A 159 44.82 -28.43 13.84
CA LEU A 159 44.74 -29.89 14.05
C LEU A 159 45.31 -30.67 12.87
N ILE A 160 45.10 -30.21 11.63
CA ILE A 160 45.71 -30.82 10.44
C ILE A 160 47.23 -30.71 10.50
N ALA A 161 47.76 -29.54 10.85
CA ALA A 161 49.20 -29.32 10.98
C ALA A 161 49.82 -30.19 12.08
N GLU A 162 49.18 -30.26 13.26
CA GLU A 162 49.64 -31.11 14.37
C GLU A 162 49.60 -32.60 13.99
N SER A 163 48.53 -33.05 13.32
CA SER A 163 48.40 -34.43 12.83
C SER A 163 49.52 -34.81 11.85
N ALA A 164 49.90 -33.89 10.96
CA ALA A 164 51.04 -34.09 10.06
C ALA A 164 52.36 -34.24 10.85
N GLN A 165 52.61 -33.37 11.84
CA GLN A 165 53.79 -33.46 12.70
C GLN A 165 53.83 -34.78 13.50
N LEU A 166 52.70 -35.21 14.05
CA LEU A 166 52.60 -36.49 14.77
C LEU A 166 52.85 -37.69 13.84
N THR A 167 52.38 -37.60 12.59
CA THR A 167 52.64 -38.64 11.58
C THR A 167 54.13 -38.72 11.24
N ASP A 168 54.80 -37.59 11.08
CA ASP A 168 56.25 -37.54 10.82
C ASP A 168 57.08 -38.04 11.99
N THR A 169 56.75 -37.63 13.22
CA THR A 169 57.43 -38.11 14.42
C THR A 169 57.25 -39.62 14.61
N LYS A 170 56.04 -40.14 14.40
CA LYS A 170 55.79 -41.60 14.40
C LYS A 170 56.66 -42.31 13.38
N ARG A 171 56.72 -41.81 12.14
CA ARG A 171 57.56 -42.40 11.08
C ARG A 171 59.04 -42.41 11.47
N ASN A 172 59.53 -41.31 12.06
CA ASN A 172 60.93 -41.20 12.50
C ASN A 172 61.25 -42.18 13.64
N VAL A 173 60.36 -42.33 14.62
CA VAL A 173 60.52 -43.30 15.71
C VAL A 173 60.49 -44.73 15.19
N GLN A 174 59.57 -45.06 14.27
CA GLN A 174 59.51 -46.38 13.65
C GLN A 174 60.79 -46.71 12.87
N LYS A 175 61.34 -45.72 12.15
CA LYS A 175 62.62 -45.86 11.47
C LYS A 175 63.76 -46.07 12.46
N ALA A 176 63.85 -45.25 13.52
CA ALA A 176 64.89 -45.40 14.53
C ALA A 176 64.84 -46.78 15.21
N LEU A 177 63.63 -47.31 15.46
CA LEU A 177 63.45 -48.67 15.97
C LEU A 177 64.02 -49.70 15.00
N GLN A 178 63.68 -49.62 13.70
CA GLN A 178 64.22 -50.52 12.67
C GLN A 178 65.75 -50.41 12.54
N ASP A 179 66.31 -49.20 12.63
CA ASP A 179 67.75 -48.97 12.52
C ASP A 179 68.53 -49.53 13.74
N LEU A 180 67.87 -49.70 14.91
CA LEU A 180 68.45 -50.28 16.12
C LEU A 180 68.43 -51.82 16.13
N GLU A 181 67.55 -52.45 15.35
CA GLU A 181 67.38 -53.91 15.32
C GLU A 181 68.68 -54.65 14.90
N PRO A 182 69.41 -54.25 13.83
CA PRO A 182 70.60 -54.99 13.41
C PRO A 182 71.77 -54.94 14.41
N PRO A 183 72.16 -53.78 14.97
CA PRO A 183 73.19 -53.73 16.02
C PRO A 183 72.81 -54.54 17.27
N LEU A 184 71.53 -54.54 17.66
CA LEU A 184 71.04 -55.32 18.78
C LEU A 184 71.17 -56.83 18.51
N HIS A 185 70.82 -57.27 17.30
CA HIS A 185 70.96 -58.66 16.89
C HIS A 185 72.42 -59.15 16.98
N ILE A 186 73.37 -58.34 16.48
CA ILE A 186 74.81 -58.65 16.58
C ILE A 186 75.28 -58.73 18.03
N ALA A 187 74.77 -57.88 18.92
CA ALA A 187 75.17 -57.87 20.33
C ALA A 187 74.60 -59.05 21.15
N GLN A 188 73.63 -59.79 20.59
CA GLN A 188 72.97 -60.92 21.24
C GLN A 188 73.48 -62.31 20.76
N GLU A 189 74.30 -62.35 19.72
CA GLU A 189 75.03 -63.55 19.25
C GLU A 189 76.32 -63.81 20.07
#